data_AF-A0A351G0Z0-F1
#
_entry.id   AF-A0A351G0Z0-F1
#
_cell.length_a   1.000
_cell.length_b   1.000
_cell.length_c   1.000
_cell.angle_alpha   90.00
_cell.angle_beta   90.00
_cell.angle_gamma   90.00
#
_symmetry.space_group_name_H-M   'P 1'
#
loop_
_entity.id
_entity.type
_entity.pdbx_description
1 polymer ?
#
loop_
_entity_poly.entity_id
_entity_poly.type
_entity_poly.pdbx_seq_one_letter_code
_entity_poly.pdbx_strand_id
1 'polypeptide(L)'
;MTWFETLTGCTEHDADHVRRELSVDGTHLHSGANGKSWHCGTLTTPSLAELRQAALALPDANRPTTIREVVADIQALHCDRSNAGAMFQVASQFNLLEMIAPDVTPERGIGIYERDPTQGPACAIACGAGTIYRNYFAPLPGQTGQTANQQIDCLADLGQRLGNAEGKLWEMTNGYALPSMSGLTAVDNHLQTSEAVELDNLRGLLRIGLQVDTEVTLSGAGHNVSQAFCSACPVAYSEHPPETWQRLASLVLDAAYEATLCAAMTNARRTSNHQLYLTLLGGGAFGNPTAWITNAIQRAVALHPDCGLDIAIVSYRNSKPAVAACVQSIQALLRDRTQ
;
A
#
# COMPACT_ATOMS: atom_id res chain seq x y z
N MET A 1 -21.49 -17.32 -1.30
CA MET A 1 -20.20 -17.62 -0.67
C MET A 1 -19.29 -16.47 -0.96
N THR A 2 -18.61 -15.95 0.06
CA THR A 2 -17.64 -14.87 -0.13
C THR A 2 -16.38 -15.39 -0.84
N TRP A 3 -15.50 -14.49 -1.29
CA TRP A 3 -14.18 -14.88 -1.78
C TRP A 3 -13.38 -15.68 -0.72
N PHE A 4 -13.51 -15.30 0.57
CA PHE A 4 -12.87 -15.96 1.70
C PHE A 4 -13.35 -17.41 1.84
N GLU A 5 -14.67 -17.62 1.85
CA GLU A 5 -15.28 -18.96 1.92
C GLU A 5 -14.91 -19.81 0.71
N THR A 6 -14.88 -19.19 -0.48
CA THR A 6 -14.53 -19.88 -1.72
C THR A 6 -13.08 -20.38 -1.70
N LEU A 7 -12.17 -19.57 -1.15
CA LEU A 7 -10.77 -19.93 -1.01
C LEU A 7 -10.57 -21.01 0.06
N THR A 8 -11.06 -20.74 1.27
CA THR A 8 -10.70 -21.49 2.47
C THR A 8 -11.65 -22.64 2.80
N GLY A 9 -12.88 -22.64 2.30
CA GLY A 9 -13.95 -23.54 2.74
C GLY A 9 -14.49 -23.22 4.15
N CYS A 10 -13.96 -22.21 4.82
CA CYS A 10 -14.37 -21.77 6.16
C CYS A 10 -15.36 -20.60 6.04
N THR A 11 -16.44 -20.64 6.82
CA THR A 11 -17.39 -19.52 6.94
C THR A 11 -16.78 -18.44 7.84
N GLU A 12 -16.76 -17.20 7.38
CA GLU A 12 -16.12 -16.10 8.12
C GLU A 12 -17.07 -15.58 9.22
N HIS A 13 -17.01 -16.18 10.41
CA HIS A 13 -17.85 -15.81 11.55
C HIS A 13 -17.19 -14.79 12.49
N ASP A 14 -16.12 -15.21 13.18
CA ASP A 14 -15.34 -14.40 14.10
C ASP A 14 -13.86 -14.83 14.08
N ALA A 15 -12.98 -14.01 14.65
CA ALA A 15 -11.55 -14.27 14.63
C ALA A 15 -11.14 -15.56 15.35
N ASP A 16 -11.88 -16.01 16.36
CA ASP A 16 -11.56 -17.25 17.08
C ASP A 16 -11.95 -18.46 16.25
N HIS A 17 -13.09 -18.40 15.55
CA HIS A 17 -13.49 -19.42 14.59
C HIS A 17 -12.49 -19.52 13.43
N VAL A 18 -12.13 -18.39 12.83
CA VAL A 18 -11.14 -18.38 11.73
C VAL A 18 -9.80 -18.97 12.18
N ARG A 19 -9.31 -18.63 13.38
CA ARG A 19 -8.05 -19.17 13.92
C ARG A 19 -8.14 -20.63 14.40
N ARG A 20 -9.33 -21.22 14.52
CA ARG A 20 -9.51 -22.66 14.74
C ARG A 20 -9.46 -23.44 13.43
N GLU A 21 -10.06 -22.89 12.37
CA GLU A 21 -10.15 -23.53 11.06
C GLU A 21 -8.90 -23.30 10.21
N LEU A 22 -8.20 -22.18 10.41
CA LEU A 22 -6.98 -21.82 9.69
C LEU A 22 -5.79 -21.78 10.64
N SER A 23 -4.63 -22.20 10.14
CA SER A 23 -3.36 -22.11 10.85
C SER A 23 -2.27 -21.56 9.94
N VAL A 24 -1.24 -20.96 10.54
CA VAL A 24 -0.06 -20.47 9.82
C VAL A 24 1.16 -21.25 10.29
N ASP A 25 1.90 -21.84 9.35
CA ASP A 25 3.21 -22.45 9.56
C ASP A 25 4.25 -21.79 8.65
N GLY A 26 5.18 -21.06 9.27
CA GLY A 26 6.14 -20.22 8.54
C GLY A 26 5.44 -19.21 7.63
N THR A 27 5.59 -19.39 6.32
CA THR A 27 5.01 -18.53 5.28
C THR A 27 3.78 -19.15 4.59
N HIS A 28 3.22 -20.23 5.14
CA HIS A 28 2.06 -20.92 4.59
C HIS A 28 0.83 -20.77 5.49
N LEU A 29 -0.31 -20.49 4.87
CA LEU A 29 -1.62 -20.52 5.49
C LEU A 29 -2.30 -21.84 5.10
N HIS A 30 -2.75 -22.59 6.10
CA HIS A 30 -3.43 -23.87 5.93
C HIS A 30 -4.89 -23.75 6.32
N SER A 31 -5.78 -24.38 5.54
CA SER A 31 -7.19 -24.54 5.92
C SER A 31 -7.48 -25.98 6.32
N GLY A 32 -7.93 -26.18 7.56
CA GLY A 32 -8.47 -27.44 8.04
C GLY A 32 -9.81 -27.80 7.40
N ALA A 33 -10.61 -26.80 7.01
CA ALA A 33 -11.95 -27.00 6.45
C ALA A 33 -11.94 -27.66 5.06
N ASN A 34 -10.93 -27.37 4.22
CA ASN A 34 -10.82 -27.94 2.87
C ASN A 34 -9.47 -28.62 2.56
N GLY A 35 -8.54 -28.66 3.52
CA GLY A 35 -7.23 -29.30 3.41
C GLY A 35 -6.24 -28.61 2.49
N LYS A 36 -6.54 -27.41 1.98
CA LYS A 36 -5.65 -26.65 1.09
C LYS A 36 -4.65 -25.81 1.89
N SER A 37 -3.58 -25.43 1.20
CA SER A 37 -2.50 -24.58 1.70
C SER A 37 -2.09 -23.59 0.64
N TRP A 38 -1.71 -22.39 1.06
CA TRP A 38 -1.25 -21.31 0.18
C TRP A 38 -0.08 -20.57 0.81
N HIS A 39 0.81 -20.04 -0.02
CA HIS A 39 1.90 -19.22 0.47
C HIS A 39 1.38 -17.81 0.83
N CYS A 40 1.17 -17.51 2.11
CA CYS A 40 0.78 -16.18 2.54
C CYS A 40 1.94 -15.17 2.43
N GLY A 41 3.18 -15.65 2.46
CA GLY A 41 4.38 -14.80 2.40
C GLY A 41 4.73 -14.19 3.75
N THR A 42 5.60 -13.18 3.73
CA THR A 42 6.08 -12.50 4.94
C THR A 42 5.61 -11.05 4.96
N LEU A 43 4.98 -10.64 6.05
CA LEU A 43 4.61 -9.25 6.30
C LEU A 43 5.70 -8.54 7.10
N THR A 44 6.13 -7.38 6.63
CA THR A 44 6.88 -6.40 7.43
C THR A 44 6.27 -5.02 7.28
N THR A 45 6.64 -4.09 8.17
CA THR A 45 6.17 -2.70 8.12
C THR A 45 7.34 -1.72 8.03
N PRO A 46 8.21 -1.77 7.01
CA PRO A 46 9.40 -0.91 6.97
C PRO A 46 9.03 0.57 6.78
N SER A 47 9.81 1.45 7.39
CA SER A 47 9.81 2.89 7.14
C SER A 47 10.47 3.22 5.80
N LEU A 48 10.15 4.37 5.22
CA LEU A 48 10.84 4.87 4.02
C LEU A 48 12.36 4.96 4.26
N ALA A 49 12.80 5.38 5.45
CA ALA A 49 14.23 5.46 5.77
C ALA A 49 14.92 4.08 5.69
N GLU A 50 14.30 3.03 6.24
CA GLU A 50 14.81 1.65 6.15
C GLU A 50 14.84 1.17 4.69
N LEU A 51 13.80 1.48 3.90
CA LEU A 51 13.73 1.10 2.48
C LEU A 51 14.78 1.83 1.63
N ARG A 52 15.03 3.11 1.90
CA ARG A 52 16.11 3.87 1.25
C ARG A 52 17.47 3.23 1.53
N GLN A 53 17.74 2.87 2.78
CA GLN A 53 18.99 2.20 3.15
C GLN A 53 19.14 0.85 2.43
N ALA A 54 18.07 0.05 2.36
CA ALA A 54 18.08 -1.22 1.64
C ALA A 54 18.34 -1.01 0.14
N ALA A 55 17.71 0.00 -0.48
CA ALA A 55 17.90 0.33 -1.89
C ALA A 55 19.32 0.85 -2.19
N LEU A 56 19.90 1.68 -1.31
CA LEU A 56 21.27 2.20 -1.44
C LEU A 56 22.35 1.12 -1.30
N ALA A 57 22.04 0.02 -0.58
CA ALA A 57 22.96 -1.11 -0.45
C ALA A 57 23.01 -1.99 -1.71
N LEU A 58 22.12 -1.75 -2.68
CA LEU A 58 22.14 -2.46 -3.96
C LEU A 58 23.24 -1.90 -4.87
N PRO A 59 23.91 -2.76 -5.66
CA PRO A 59 24.74 -2.27 -6.75
C PRO A 59 23.94 -1.42 -7.73
N ASP A 60 24.57 -0.41 -8.33
CA ASP A 60 23.94 0.40 -9.36
C ASP A 60 23.40 -0.48 -10.50
N ALA A 61 22.10 -0.37 -10.76
CA ALA A 61 21.47 -1.10 -11.86
C ALA A 61 21.98 -0.60 -13.22
N ASN A 62 22.37 0.68 -13.31
CA ASN A 62 22.80 1.37 -14.53
C ASN A 62 21.87 1.09 -15.72
N ARG A 63 20.57 1.00 -15.43
CA ARG A 63 19.53 0.71 -16.41
C ARG A 63 18.45 1.77 -16.27
N PRO A 64 18.04 2.43 -17.37
CA PRO A 64 16.99 3.43 -17.29
C PRO A 64 15.69 2.84 -16.73
N THR A 65 15.08 3.57 -15.80
CA THR A 65 13.70 3.33 -15.37
C THR A 65 12.77 3.63 -16.54
N THR A 66 11.78 2.77 -16.77
CA THR A 66 10.73 3.00 -17.78
C THR A 66 9.39 3.23 -17.10
N ILE A 67 8.52 3.99 -17.76
CA ILE A 67 7.17 4.23 -17.25
C ILE A 67 6.14 4.26 -18.37
N ARG A 68 4.97 3.67 -18.10
CA ARG A 68 3.80 3.68 -18.99
C ARG A 68 2.49 3.68 -18.19
N GLU A 69 1.41 4.09 -18.84
CA GLU A 69 0.05 3.80 -18.37
C GLU A 69 -0.35 2.41 -18.86
N VAL A 70 -1.08 1.64 -18.04
CA VAL A 70 -1.85 0.48 -18.50
C VAL A 70 -3.28 0.59 -18.05
N VAL A 71 -4.19 0.36 -19.00
CA VAL A 71 -5.62 0.23 -18.73
C VAL A 71 -5.94 -1.25 -18.63
N ALA A 72 -6.15 -1.74 -17.41
CA ALA A 72 -6.38 -3.15 -17.16
C ALA A 72 -7.20 -3.39 -15.89
N ASP A 73 -7.71 -4.60 -15.77
CA ASP A 73 -8.15 -5.16 -14.49
C ASP A 73 -6.91 -5.57 -13.69
N ILE A 74 -6.78 -5.06 -12.47
CA ILE A 74 -5.63 -5.34 -11.61
C ILE A 74 -5.55 -6.81 -11.20
N GLN A 75 -6.70 -7.51 -11.10
CA GLN A 75 -6.71 -8.95 -10.81
C GLN A 75 -6.22 -9.77 -12.00
N ALA A 76 -6.51 -9.33 -13.23
CA ALA A 76 -5.98 -9.96 -14.44
C ALA A 76 -4.45 -9.78 -14.52
N LEU A 77 -3.94 -8.61 -14.12
CA LEU A 77 -2.49 -8.38 -14.01
C LEU A 77 -1.85 -9.29 -12.95
N HIS A 78 -2.49 -9.50 -11.79
CA HIS A 78 -1.99 -10.48 -10.81
C HIS A 78 -2.05 -11.92 -11.35
N CYS A 79 -3.05 -12.28 -12.16
CA CYS A 79 -3.16 -13.62 -12.72
C CYS A 79 -2.16 -13.92 -13.85
N ASP A 80 -1.60 -12.90 -14.48
CA ASP A 80 -0.63 -13.07 -15.56
C ASP A 80 0.69 -13.64 -15.03
N ARG A 81 1.02 -14.86 -15.47
CA ARG A 81 2.25 -15.55 -15.06
C ARG A 81 3.53 -14.80 -15.42
N SER A 82 3.53 -13.89 -16.39
CA SER A 82 4.70 -13.05 -16.65
C SER A 82 5.02 -12.10 -15.48
N ASN A 83 4.07 -11.88 -14.58
CA ASN A 83 4.22 -11.05 -13.39
C ASN A 83 4.66 -11.85 -12.15
N ALA A 84 5.05 -13.13 -12.30
CA ALA A 84 5.69 -13.88 -11.23
C ALA A 84 6.90 -13.11 -10.67
N GLY A 85 6.88 -12.83 -9.38
CA GLY A 85 7.89 -12.05 -8.67
C GLY A 85 7.81 -10.53 -8.87
N ALA A 86 6.79 -9.99 -9.55
CA ALA A 86 6.58 -8.55 -9.70
C ALA A 86 6.11 -7.89 -8.39
N MET A 87 6.19 -6.56 -8.35
CA MET A 87 5.68 -5.76 -7.23
C MET A 87 4.38 -5.03 -7.61
N PHE A 88 3.39 -5.07 -6.72
CA PHE A 88 2.13 -4.35 -6.84
C PHE A 88 1.95 -3.38 -5.68
N GLN A 89 1.78 -2.10 -5.97
CA GLN A 89 1.34 -1.13 -4.97
C GLN A 89 -0.16 -1.29 -4.74
N VAL A 90 -0.56 -1.46 -3.49
CA VAL A 90 -1.96 -1.63 -3.10
C VAL A 90 -2.41 -0.41 -2.31
N ALA A 91 -3.47 0.24 -2.78
CA ALA A 91 -4.15 1.29 -2.04
C ALA A 91 -4.84 0.67 -0.82
N SER A 92 -4.39 1.06 0.37
CA SER A 92 -4.77 0.46 1.65
C SER A 92 -5.03 1.55 2.69
N GLN A 93 -5.52 1.17 3.86
CA GLN A 93 -5.54 2.00 5.08
C GLN A 93 -4.20 1.92 5.83
N PHE A 94 -3.98 2.79 6.81
CA PHE A 94 -2.75 2.79 7.64
C PHE A 94 -2.59 1.54 8.51
N ASN A 95 -3.65 0.76 8.70
CA ASN A 95 -3.63 -0.54 9.38
C ASN A 95 -3.44 -1.73 8.42
N LEU A 96 -3.15 -1.47 7.14
CA LEU A 96 -2.95 -2.50 6.12
C LEU A 96 -4.20 -3.35 5.85
N LEU A 97 -5.39 -2.77 6.03
CA LEU A 97 -6.66 -3.38 5.66
C LEU A 97 -7.37 -2.51 4.61
N GLU A 98 -8.42 -3.06 4.02
CA GLU A 98 -9.23 -2.45 2.98
C GLU A 98 -10.72 -2.40 3.40
N MET A 99 -10.98 -1.98 4.64
CA MET A 99 -12.34 -1.84 5.18
C MET A 99 -13.09 -0.69 4.48
N ILE A 100 -14.40 -0.84 4.26
CA ILE A 100 -15.16 0.14 3.45
C ILE A 100 -15.39 1.48 4.17
N ALA A 101 -15.33 1.49 5.51
CA ALA A 101 -15.55 2.68 6.33
C ALA A 101 -14.81 2.61 7.68
N PRO A 102 -14.59 3.76 8.37
CA PRO A 102 -13.88 3.82 9.65
C PRO A 102 -14.52 2.98 10.77
N ASP A 103 -15.84 2.78 10.75
CA ASP A 103 -16.60 2.03 11.75
C ASP A 103 -16.68 0.50 11.45
N VAL A 104 -16.14 0.06 10.31
CA VAL A 104 -16.14 -1.35 9.91
C VAL A 104 -14.84 -2.02 10.36
N THR A 105 -14.84 -2.53 11.59
CA THR A 105 -13.64 -3.05 12.27
C THR A 105 -13.13 -4.40 11.72
N PRO A 106 -11.90 -4.83 12.06
CA PRO A 106 -11.32 -6.13 11.68
C PRO A 106 -12.22 -7.34 11.94
N GLU A 107 -13.01 -7.30 13.01
CA GLU A 107 -13.93 -8.36 13.41
C GLU A 107 -15.12 -8.51 12.44
N ARG A 108 -15.38 -7.52 11.59
CA ARG A 108 -16.41 -7.61 10.54
C ARG A 108 -16.02 -8.54 9.39
N GLY A 109 -14.77 -9.02 9.39
CA GLY A 109 -14.23 -9.90 8.38
C GLY A 109 -13.74 -9.19 7.13
N ILE A 110 -12.97 -9.92 6.33
CA ILE A 110 -12.37 -9.47 5.07
C ILE A 110 -13.10 -10.03 3.85
N GLY A 111 -14.01 -10.98 4.04
CA GLY A 111 -14.94 -11.46 3.01
C GLY A 111 -15.77 -10.34 2.38
N ILE A 112 -16.03 -9.26 3.14
CA ILE A 112 -16.76 -8.08 2.67
C ILE A 112 -16.02 -7.29 1.57
N TYR A 113 -14.72 -7.52 1.38
CA TYR A 113 -13.90 -6.81 0.38
C TYR A 113 -14.44 -6.99 -1.04
N GLU A 114 -15.12 -8.11 -1.34
CA GLU A 114 -15.74 -8.35 -2.66
C GLU A 114 -16.86 -7.36 -3.01
N ARG A 115 -17.37 -6.63 -2.01
CA ARG A 115 -18.44 -5.64 -2.17
C ARG A 115 -17.91 -4.25 -2.50
N ASP A 116 -16.60 -4.04 -2.39
CA ASP A 116 -15.93 -2.80 -2.72
C ASP A 116 -15.27 -2.91 -4.11
N PRO A 117 -15.75 -2.17 -5.13
CA PRO A 117 -15.25 -2.25 -6.49
C PRO A 117 -13.94 -1.46 -6.73
N THR A 118 -13.30 -0.94 -5.67
CA THR A 118 -12.03 -0.22 -5.79
C THR A 118 -10.84 -1.17 -5.96
N GLN A 119 -9.70 -0.62 -6.41
CA GLN A 119 -8.51 -1.43 -6.73
C GLN A 119 -7.84 -2.02 -5.49
N GLY A 120 -7.96 -1.38 -4.31
CA GLY A 120 -7.35 -1.86 -3.07
C GLY A 120 -7.84 -3.26 -2.67
N PRO A 121 -9.15 -3.42 -2.40
CA PRO A 121 -9.79 -4.71 -2.17
C PRO A 121 -9.52 -5.73 -3.28
N ALA A 122 -9.54 -5.30 -4.55
CA ALA A 122 -9.26 -6.18 -5.69
C ALA A 122 -7.84 -6.79 -5.63
N CYS A 123 -6.82 -5.97 -5.32
CA CYS A 123 -5.45 -6.44 -5.08
C CYS A 123 -5.35 -7.35 -3.85
N ALA A 124 -5.99 -6.97 -2.75
CA ALA A 124 -5.99 -7.75 -1.52
C ALA A 124 -6.58 -9.15 -1.74
N ILE A 125 -7.72 -9.24 -2.44
CA ILE A 125 -8.36 -10.51 -2.78
C ILE A 125 -7.50 -11.34 -3.74
N ALA A 126 -6.74 -10.71 -4.63
CA ALA A 126 -5.88 -11.42 -5.58
C ALA A 126 -4.85 -12.31 -4.86
N CYS A 127 -4.36 -11.86 -3.70
CA CYS A 127 -3.44 -12.59 -2.83
C CYS A 127 -4.12 -12.92 -1.48
N GLY A 128 -5.19 -13.70 -1.56
CA GLY A 128 -6.11 -13.94 -0.45
C GLY A 128 -5.44 -14.47 0.82
N ALA A 129 -4.45 -15.36 0.70
CA ALA A 129 -3.71 -15.88 1.85
C ALA A 129 -2.94 -14.80 2.62
N GLY A 130 -2.29 -13.87 1.92
CA GLY A 130 -1.64 -12.70 2.53
C GLY A 130 -2.66 -11.77 3.21
N THR A 131 -3.84 -11.58 2.61
CA THR A 131 -4.91 -10.77 3.19
C THR A 131 -5.51 -11.39 4.46
N ILE A 132 -5.74 -12.70 4.47
CA ILE A 132 -6.15 -13.45 5.67
C ILE A 132 -5.11 -13.30 6.77
N TYR A 133 -3.82 -13.45 6.42
CA TYR A 133 -2.74 -13.28 7.37
C TYR A 133 -2.76 -11.89 8.02
N ARG A 134 -2.85 -10.82 7.22
CA ARG A 134 -2.86 -9.43 7.72
C ARG A 134 -3.98 -9.14 8.72
N ASN A 135 -5.17 -9.73 8.53
CA ASN A 135 -6.29 -9.51 9.45
C ASN A 135 -6.22 -10.41 10.68
N TYR A 136 -5.97 -11.71 10.51
CA TYR A 136 -6.19 -12.70 11.58
C TYR A 136 -4.92 -13.22 12.26
N PHE A 137 -3.74 -13.08 11.63
CA PHE A 137 -2.51 -13.72 12.09
C PHE A 137 -1.31 -12.78 12.25
N ALA A 138 -1.40 -11.54 11.75
CA ALA A 138 -0.36 -10.55 11.92
C ALA A 138 0.00 -10.39 13.41
N PRO A 139 1.29 -10.49 13.79
CA PRO A 139 1.70 -10.39 15.18
C PRO A 139 1.60 -8.93 15.64
N LEU A 140 0.93 -8.73 16.78
CA LEU A 140 0.82 -7.44 17.46
C LEU A 140 1.24 -7.59 18.93
N PRO A 141 1.62 -6.50 19.63
CA PRO A 141 2.06 -6.59 21.02
C PRO A 141 1.00 -7.22 21.94
N GLY A 142 1.21 -8.48 22.33
CA GLY A 142 0.31 -9.21 23.22
C GLY A 142 -0.91 -9.84 22.53
N GLN A 143 -1.04 -9.75 21.20
CA GLN A 143 -2.16 -10.37 20.46
C GLN A 143 -1.74 -10.91 19.08
N THR A 144 -2.57 -11.78 18.52
CA THR A 144 -2.46 -12.28 17.15
C THR A 144 -3.67 -11.81 16.35
N GLY A 145 -3.41 -11.20 15.19
CA GLY A 145 -4.44 -10.58 14.37
C GLY A 145 -4.81 -9.17 14.84
N GLN A 146 -5.41 -8.40 13.94
CA GLN A 146 -5.88 -7.04 14.21
C GLN A 146 -7.29 -7.08 14.80
N THR A 147 -7.57 -6.17 15.72
CA THR A 147 -8.88 -6.00 16.37
C THR A 147 -9.29 -4.52 16.33
N ALA A 148 -10.50 -4.19 16.74
CA ALA A 148 -10.93 -2.80 16.91
C ALA A 148 -10.04 -2.03 17.92
N ASN A 149 -9.45 -2.74 18.89
CA ASN A 149 -8.72 -2.15 20.00
C ASN A 149 -7.21 -2.06 19.77
N GLN A 150 -6.65 -2.89 18.89
CA GLN A 150 -5.22 -2.89 18.61
C GLN A 150 -4.98 -3.30 17.15
N GLN A 151 -4.32 -2.42 16.42
CA GLN A 151 -4.09 -2.51 14.98
C GLN A 151 -2.66 -2.11 14.65
N ILE A 152 -2.23 -2.45 13.45
CA ILE A 152 -1.05 -1.85 12.84
C ILE A 152 -1.36 -0.36 12.59
N ASP A 153 -0.38 0.51 12.80
CA ASP A 153 -0.47 1.93 12.44
C ASP A 153 0.82 2.35 11.72
N CYS A 154 0.75 2.41 10.40
CA CYS A 154 1.87 2.82 9.55
C CYS A 154 2.15 4.34 9.57
N LEU A 155 1.31 5.13 10.23
CA LEU A 155 1.51 6.57 10.42
C LEU A 155 2.08 6.91 11.80
N ALA A 156 2.20 5.94 12.72
CA ALA A 156 2.54 6.16 14.13
C ALA A 156 3.84 6.95 14.33
N ASP A 157 4.95 6.57 13.68
CA ASP A 157 6.26 7.21 13.85
C ASP A 157 6.24 8.68 13.38
N LEU A 158 5.59 8.93 12.23
CA LEU A 158 5.39 10.28 11.70
C LEU A 158 4.47 11.09 12.62
N GLY A 159 3.40 10.49 13.12
CA GLY A 159 2.50 11.09 14.09
C GLY A 159 3.20 11.50 15.37
N GLN A 160 4.03 10.63 15.93
CA GLN A 160 4.82 10.93 17.12
C GLN A 160 5.75 12.14 16.88
N ARG A 161 6.45 12.18 15.75
CA ARG A 161 7.35 13.29 15.40
C ARG A 161 6.61 14.61 15.17
N LEU A 162 5.41 14.57 14.59
CA LEU A 162 4.57 15.76 14.41
C LEU A 162 3.90 16.22 15.70
N GLY A 163 3.88 15.38 16.75
CA GLY A 163 3.26 15.70 18.04
C GLY A 163 1.82 15.21 18.19
N ASN A 164 1.40 14.17 17.46
CA ASN A 164 0.08 13.55 17.58
C ASN A 164 -0.07 12.65 18.84
N ALA A 165 0.52 13.06 19.96
CA ALA A 165 0.33 12.35 21.22
C ALA A 165 -1.14 12.41 21.63
N GLU A 166 -1.72 11.26 22.01
CA GLU A 166 -3.13 11.14 22.45
C GLU A 166 -4.14 11.67 21.42
N GLY A 167 -3.81 11.62 20.13
CA GLY A 167 -4.70 12.05 19.05
C GLY A 167 -4.91 13.56 18.94
N LYS A 168 -4.01 14.38 19.51
CA LYS A 168 -4.10 15.85 19.50
C LYS A 168 -4.20 16.48 18.11
N LEU A 169 -3.62 15.85 17.09
CA LEU A 169 -3.66 16.30 15.71
C LEU A 169 -4.74 15.55 14.93
N TRP A 170 -4.74 14.22 15.04
CA TRP A 170 -5.75 13.34 14.49
C TRP A 170 -6.00 12.11 15.35
N GLU A 171 -7.24 11.64 15.33
CA GLU A 171 -7.60 10.34 15.85
C GLU A 171 -7.37 9.29 14.75
N MET A 172 -6.76 8.15 15.11
CA MET A 172 -6.65 7.00 14.21
C MET A 172 -7.84 6.08 14.47
N THR A 173 -8.75 5.95 13.51
CA THR A 173 -9.92 5.08 13.62
C THR A 173 -9.88 4.06 12.50
N ASN A 174 -9.60 2.79 12.83
CA ASN A 174 -9.57 1.69 11.86
C ASN A 174 -8.66 1.95 10.63
N GLY A 175 -7.47 2.51 10.86
CA GLY A 175 -6.53 2.85 9.79
C GLY A 175 -6.85 4.14 9.02
N TYR A 176 -7.88 4.90 9.43
CA TYR A 176 -8.18 6.25 8.93
C TYR A 176 -7.62 7.29 9.91
N ALA A 177 -6.72 8.15 9.42
CA ALA A 177 -6.26 9.32 10.17
C ALA A 177 -7.29 10.46 10.02
N LEU A 178 -8.05 10.73 11.08
CA LEU A 178 -9.16 11.70 11.12
C LEU A 178 -8.76 12.93 11.95
N PRO A 179 -8.28 14.01 11.32
CA PRO A 179 -7.79 15.18 12.01
C PRO A 179 -8.92 16.12 12.43
N SER A 180 -8.65 16.90 13.47
CA SER A 180 -9.38 18.14 13.74
C SER A 180 -8.85 19.27 12.86
N MET A 181 -9.64 20.33 12.65
CA MET A 181 -9.18 21.52 11.92
C MET A 181 -7.96 22.17 12.60
N SER A 182 -7.94 22.23 13.94
CA SER A 182 -6.77 22.69 14.70
C SER A 182 -5.55 21.80 14.48
N GLY A 183 -5.75 20.48 14.37
CA GLY A 183 -4.71 19.52 14.06
C GLY A 183 -4.11 19.73 12.67
N LEU A 184 -4.96 19.85 11.64
CA LEU A 184 -4.51 20.19 10.28
C LEU A 184 -3.74 21.51 10.24
N THR A 185 -4.25 22.55 10.91
CA THR A 185 -3.59 23.86 10.98
C THR A 185 -2.21 23.76 11.66
N ALA A 186 -2.11 23.01 12.76
CA ALA A 186 -0.85 22.82 13.46
C ALA A 186 0.18 22.06 12.59
N VAL A 187 -0.25 21.00 11.91
CA VAL A 187 0.60 20.25 10.98
C VAL A 187 1.02 21.13 9.81
N ASP A 188 0.09 21.88 9.20
CA ASP A 188 0.41 22.76 8.06
C ASP A 188 1.46 23.81 8.44
N ASN A 189 1.29 24.48 9.59
CA ASN A 189 2.26 25.45 10.09
C ASN A 189 3.64 24.82 10.36
N HIS A 190 3.67 23.62 10.95
CA HIS A 190 4.91 22.87 11.17
C HIS A 190 5.59 22.63 9.82
N LEU A 191 4.89 21.99 8.87
CA LEU A 191 5.44 21.62 7.57
C LEU A 191 5.81 22.83 6.70
N GLN A 192 5.10 23.95 6.83
CA GLN A 192 5.41 25.18 6.11
C GLN A 192 6.73 25.81 6.56
N THR A 193 7.06 25.72 7.85
CA THR A 193 8.26 26.32 8.43
C THR A 193 9.44 25.37 8.52
N SER A 194 9.24 24.07 8.26
CA SER A 194 10.31 23.08 8.18
C SER A 194 11.26 23.33 7.01
N GLU A 195 12.55 23.16 7.27
CA GLU A 195 13.56 23.10 6.22
C GLU A 195 13.45 21.82 5.37
N ALA A 196 14.06 21.82 4.19
CA ALA A 196 14.01 20.68 3.26
C ALA A 196 14.52 19.36 3.89
N VAL A 197 15.56 19.44 4.73
CA VAL A 197 16.12 18.28 5.45
C VAL A 197 15.11 17.73 6.46
N GLU A 198 14.41 18.59 7.20
CA GLU A 198 13.41 18.14 8.15
C GLU A 198 12.21 17.51 7.44
N LEU A 199 11.75 18.11 6.35
CA LEU A 199 10.69 17.52 5.51
C LEU A 199 11.09 16.13 4.99
N ASP A 200 12.37 15.94 4.65
CA ASP A 200 12.85 14.64 4.18
C ASP A 200 12.97 13.60 5.29
N ASN A 201 13.40 14.02 6.48
CA ASN A 201 13.37 13.18 7.67
C ASN A 201 11.93 12.74 8.01
N LEU A 202 10.96 13.66 7.94
CA LEU A 202 9.55 13.37 8.17
C LEU A 202 9.01 12.35 7.16
N ARG A 203 9.31 12.51 5.87
CA ARG A 203 8.97 11.48 4.87
C ARG A 203 9.58 10.12 5.22
N GLY A 204 10.83 10.11 5.68
CA GLY A 204 11.55 8.92 6.11
C GLY A 204 10.86 8.10 7.20
N LEU A 205 9.98 8.72 8.00
CA LEU A 205 9.25 8.06 9.10
C LEU A 205 7.98 7.35 8.66
N LEU A 206 7.45 7.62 7.47
CA LEU A 206 6.25 6.92 6.99
C LEU A 206 6.57 5.43 6.81
N ARG A 207 5.73 4.57 7.37
CA ARG A 207 5.82 3.12 7.16
C ARG A 207 4.83 2.68 6.09
N ILE A 208 5.13 1.56 5.43
CA ILE A 208 4.21 0.86 4.53
C ILE A 208 4.13 -0.61 4.93
N GLY A 209 3.08 -1.32 4.55
CA GLY A 209 3.04 -2.77 4.66
C GLY A 209 3.72 -3.42 3.46
N LEU A 210 4.67 -4.30 3.69
CA LEU A 210 5.31 -5.07 2.62
C LEU A 210 5.02 -6.56 2.81
N GLN A 211 4.12 -7.09 1.99
CA GLN A 211 3.81 -8.52 1.92
C GLN A 211 4.64 -9.16 0.82
N VAL A 212 5.73 -9.83 1.19
CA VAL A 212 6.70 -10.40 0.27
C VAL A 212 6.31 -11.83 -0.12
N ASP A 213 6.40 -12.14 -1.41
CA ASP A 213 6.17 -13.46 -2.00
C ASP A 213 4.80 -14.08 -1.66
N THR A 214 3.72 -13.31 -1.63
CA THR A 214 2.39 -13.88 -1.41
C THR A 214 1.85 -14.53 -2.69
N GLU A 215 1.17 -15.67 -2.55
CA GLU A 215 0.59 -16.41 -3.67
C GLU A 215 -0.63 -15.68 -4.24
N VAL A 216 -0.71 -15.62 -5.57
CA VAL A 216 -1.93 -15.21 -6.27
C VAL A 216 -2.92 -16.37 -6.23
N THR A 217 -3.90 -16.27 -5.33
CA THR A 217 -4.87 -17.34 -5.01
C THR A 217 -6.09 -17.37 -5.94
N LEU A 218 -6.13 -16.48 -6.94
CA LEU A 218 -7.15 -16.52 -7.99
C LEU A 218 -6.96 -17.76 -8.87
N SER A 219 -8.07 -18.27 -9.42
CA SER A 219 -8.10 -19.55 -10.12
C SER A 219 -7.07 -19.64 -11.26
N GLY A 220 -6.19 -20.64 -11.22
CA GLY A 220 -5.19 -20.91 -12.27
C GLY A 220 -3.88 -20.12 -12.19
N ALA A 221 -3.77 -19.14 -11.28
CA ALA A 221 -2.58 -18.29 -11.14
C ALA A 221 -1.43 -19.01 -10.41
N GLY A 222 -1.53 -19.20 -9.08
CA GLY A 222 -0.66 -20.05 -8.27
C GLY A 222 0.83 -19.67 -8.24
N HIS A 223 1.20 -18.51 -8.78
CA HIS A 223 2.54 -17.95 -8.70
C HIS A 223 2.57 -16.85 -7.64
N ASN A 224 3.77 -16.43 -7.24
CA ASN A 224 3.94 -15.47 -6.16
C ASN A 224 4.22 -14.07 -6.72
N VAL A 225 3.73 -13.06 -6.02
CA VAL A 225 4.02 -11.64 -6.24
C VAL A 225 4.32 -10.99 -4.89
N SER A 226 4.82 -9.76 -4.89
CA SER A 226 4.95 -8.96 -3.66
C SER A 226 4.00 -7.77 -3.70
N GLN A 227 3.42 -7.41 -2.56
CA GLN A 227 2.47 -6.30 -2.44
C GLN A 227 2.98 -5.25 -1.44
N ALA A 228 3.00 -3.99 -1.88
CA ALA A 228 3.31 -2.82 -1.06
C ALA A 228 2.01 -2.09 -0.71
N PHE A 229 1.48 -2.34 0.48
CA PHE A 229 0.27 -1.73 1.03
C PHE A 229 0.57 -0.33 1.55
N CYS A 230 0.09 0.65 0.82
CA CYS A 230 0.35 2.06 1.06
C CYS A 230 -0.96 2.80 1.30
N SER A 231 -0.97 3.66 2.31
CA SER A 231 -2.11 4.54 2.61
C SER A 231 -1.87 5.95 2.09
N ALA A 232 -2.98 6.64 1.82
CA ALA A 232 -3.02 8.09 1.62
C ALA A 232 -3.85 8.72 2.75
N CYS A 233 -3.85 10.05 2.85
CA CYS A 233 -4.76 10.72 3.80
C CYS A 233 -6.23 10.54 3.37
N PRO A 234 -7.16 10.23 4.29
CA PRO A 234 -8.57 10.01 3.95
C PRO A 234 -9.34 11.35 3.85
N VAL A 235 -8.94 12.22 2.92
CA VAL A 235 -9.46 13.59 2.74
C VAL A 235 -11.00 13.64 2.66
N ALA A 236 -11.62 12.74 1.91
CA ALA A 236 -13.08 12.69 1.75
C ALA A 236 -13.85 12.15 2.97
N TYR A 237 -13.15 11.65 3.99
CA TYR A 237 -13.74 11.17 5.25
C TYR A 237 -13.71 12.23 6.36
N SER A 238 -13.56 13.50 5.96
CA SER A 238 -13.57 14.65 6.86
C SER A 238 -14.44 15.75 6.27
N GLU A 239 -14.98 16.60 7.15
CA GLU A 239 -15.74 17.80 6.79
C GLU A 239 -14.82 18.96 6.35
N HIS A 240 -13.50 18.78 6.44
CA HIS A 240 -12.52 19.83 6.18
C HIS A 240 -12.19 19.96 4.69
N PRO A 241 -12.04 21.20 4.16
CA PRO A 241 -11.72 21.43 2.76
C PRO A 241 -10.40 20.74 2.35
N PRO A 242 -10.29 20.14 1.15
CA PRO A 242 -9.06 19.48 0.71
C PRO A 242 -7.80 20.36 0.84
N GLU A 243 -7.91 21.67 0.62
CA GLU A 243 -6.79 22.60 0.70
C GLU A 243 -6.09 22.58 2.07
N THR A 244 -6.84 22.35 3.16
CA THR A 244 -6.26 22.28 4.52
C THR A 244 -5.44 21.01 4.75
N TRP A 245 -5.56 20.00 3.88
CA TRP A 245 -4.81 18.76 3.94
C TRP A 245 -3.50 18.79 3.15
N GLN A 246 -3.35 19.74 2.23
CA GLN A 246 -2.45 19.64 1.09
C GLN A 246 -1.02 19.24 1.49
N ARG A 247 -0.42 19.87 2.52
CA ARG A 247 0.96 19.56 2.93
C ARG A 247 1.09 18.17 3.55
N LEU A 248 0.20 17.80 4.46
CA LEU A 248 0.22 16.47 5.08
C LEU A 248 -0.01 15.38 4.04
N ALA A 249 -1.04 15.55 3.20
CA ALA A 249 -1.38 14.58 2.16
C ALA A 249 -0.26 14.43 1.12
N SER A 250 0.35 15.53 0.68
CA SER A 250 1.50 15.47 -0.24
C SER A 250 2.71 14.79 0.41
N LEU A 251 3.01 15.07 1.68
CA LEU A 251 4.11 14.43 2.40
C LEU A 251 3.92 12.92 2.53
N VAL A 252 2.71 12.47 2.85
CA VAL A 252 2.36 11.05 2.91
C VAL A 252 2.45 10.39 1.52
N LEU A 253 1.89 11.03 0.47
CA LEU A 253 1.96 10.50 -0.89
C LEU A 253 3.40 10.41 -1.40
N ASP A 254 4.20 11.48 -1.21
CA ASP A 254 5.61 11.52 -1.58
C ASP A 254 6.39 10.36 -0.97
N ALA A 255 6.17 10.12 0.33
CA ALA A 255 6.84 9.05 1.05
C ALA A 255 6.36 7.67 0.63
N ALA A 256 5.05 7.47 0.42
CA ALA A 256 4.46 6.19 0.03
C ALA A 256 4.94 5.72 -1.36
N TYR A 257 4.96 6.62 -2.35
CA TYR A 257 5.46 6.29 -3.68
C TYR A 257 6.97 6.02 -3.67
N GLU A 258 7.76 6.82 -2.96
CA GLU A 258 9.20 6.59 -2.82
C GLU A 258 9.50 5.25 -2.13
N ALA A 259 8.77 4.93 -1.05
CA ALA A 259 8.90 3.68 -0.32
C ALA A 259 8.58 2.48 -1.24
N THR A 260 7.53 2.59 -2.05
CA THR A 260 7.15 1.58 -3.04
C THR A 260 8.29 1.33 -4.05
N LEU A 261 8.91 2.40 -4.58
CA LEU A 261 10.01 2.26 -5.54
C LEU A 261 11.25 1.61 -4.90
N CYS A 262 11.63 2.03 -3.70
CA CYS A 262 12.75 1.42 -2.96
C CYS A 262 12.50 -0.07 -2.67
N ALA A 263 11.29 -0.43 -2.26
CA ALA A 263 10.88 -1.83 -2.08
C ALA A 263 10.94 -2.62 -3.40
N ALA A 264 10.48 -2.02 -4.50
CA ALA A 264 10.50 -2.65 -5.82
C ALA A 264 11.91 -2.89 -6.34
N MET A 265 12.87 -1.99 -6.09
CA MET A 265 14.28 -2.19 -6.45
C MET A 265 14.87 -3.44 -5.76
N THR A 266 14.61 -3.59 -4.46
CA THR A 266 15.05 -4.76 -3.68
C THR A 266 14.36 -6.03 -4.15
N ASN A 267 13.04 -5.95 -4.43
CA ASN A 267 12.27 -7.06 -4.97
C ASN A 267 12.79 -7.51 -6.34
N ALA A 268 13.04 -6.57 -7.26
CA ALA A 268 13.54 -6.86 -8.59
C ALA A 268 14.92 -7.55 -8.55
N ARG A 269 15.79 -7.16 -7.61
CA ARG A 269 17.08 -7.83 -7.44
C ARG A 269 16.92 -9.30 -7.00
N ARG A 270 15.92 -9.57 -6.15
CA ARG A 270 15.65 -10.88 -5.57
C ARG A 270 14.93 -11.82 -6.54
N THR A 271 13.97 -11.30 -7.32
CA THR A 271 13.12 -12.10 -8.20
C THR A 271 13.55 -12.05 -9.67
N SER A 272 14.47 -11.15 -10.03
CA SER A 272 14.81 -10.79 -11.42
C SER A 272 13.63 -10.22 -12.23
N ASN A 273 12.51 -9.88 -11.57
CA ASN A 273 11.36 -9.25 -12.20
C ASN A 273 11.31 -7.76 -11.84
N HIS A 274 11.46 -6.93 -12.86
CA HIS A 274 11.56 -5.47 -12.75
C HIS A 274 10.20 -4.76 -12.80
N GLN A 275 9.10 -5.49 -12.98
CA GLN A 275 7.77 -4.90 -13.09
C GLN A 275 7.29 -4.33 -11.75
N LEU A 276 6.88 -3.07 -11.77
CA LEU A 276 6.20 -2.38 -10.68
C LEU A 276 4.87 -1.81 -11.16
N TYR A 277 3.78 -2.28 -10.57
CA TYR A 277 2.43 -1.74 -10.82
C TYR A 277 2.07 -0.72 -9.74
N LEU A 278 1.81 0.52 -10.15
CA LEU A 278 1.37 1.61 -9.29
C LEU A 278 -0.14 1.80 -9.41
N THR A 279 -0.79 2.05 -8.28
CA THR A 279 -2.18 2.50 -8.23
C THR A 279 -2.20 4.01 -7.96
N LEU A 280 -3.36 4.65 -8.14
CA LEU A 280 -3.53 6.07 -7.81
C LEU A 280 -3.96 6.19 -6.33
N LEU A 281 -2.97 6.17 -5.43
CA LEU A 281 -3.17 6.13 -3.98
C LEU A 281 -4.12 7.24 -3.53
N GLY A 282 -5.21 6.83 -2.89
CA GLY A 282 -6.21 7.75 -2.35
C GLY A 282 -7.01 8.55 -3.37
N GLY A 283 -6.83 8.36 -4.68
CA GLY A 283 -7.56 9.09 -5.74
C GLY A 283 -9.00 8.61 -5.99
N GLY A 284 -9.44 7.59 -5.24
CA GLY A 284 -10.81 7.08 -5.23
C GLY A 284 -11.53 7.49 -3.94
N ALA A 285 -11.86 6.52 -3.09
CA ALA A 285 -12.63 6.73 -1.87
C ALA A 285 -12.03 7.79 -0.93
N PHE A 286 -10.71 7.85 -0.79
CA PHE A 286 -10.05 8.83 0.10
C PHE A 286 -10.05 10.26 -0.45
N GLY A 287 -10.41 10.49 -1.72
CA GLY A 287 -10.62 11.82 -2.28
C GLY A 287 -9.38 12.70 -2.45
N ASN A 288 -8.18 12.13 -2.58
CA ASN A 288 -6.98 12.92 -2.85
C ASN A 288 -7.02 13.50 -4.27
N PRO A 289 -6.81 14.81 -4.46
CA PRO A 289 -6.67 15.42 -5.78
C PRO A 289 -5.62 14.71 -6.64
N THR A 290 -5.99 14.41 -7.90
CA THR A 290 -5.13 13.69 -8.83
C THR A 290 -3.77 14.34 -9.01
N ALA A 291 -3.70 15.68 -8.96
CA ALA A 291 -2.44 16.42 -9.07
C ALA A 291 -1.44 16.07 -7.95
N TRP A 292 -1.90 15.87 -6.71
CA TRP A 292 -1.02 15.51 -5.59
C TRP A 292 -0.40 14.13 -5.82
N ILE A 293 -1.22 13.19 -6.30
CA ILE A 293 -0.81 11.82 -6.61
C ILE A 293 0.22 11.80 -7.75
N THR A 294 -0.08 12.47 -8.86
CA THR A 294 0.83 12.51 -10.03
C THR A 294 2.14 13.23 -9.72
N ASN A 295 2.11 14.26 -8.87
CA ASN A 295 3.32 14.95 -8.42
C ASN A 295 4.20 14.03 -7.57
N ALA A 296 3.60 13.26 -6.65
CA ALA A 296 4.32 12.31 -5.82
C ALA A 296 4.96 11.17 -6.64
N ILE A 297 4.24 10.65 -7.64
CA ILE A 297 4.80 9.67 -8.60
C ILE A 297 5.99 10.28 -9.36
N GLN A 298 5.82 11.48 -9.92
CA GLN A 298 6.89 12.15 -10.66
C GLN A 298 8.12 12.40 -9.78
N ARG A 299 7.92 12.85 -8.54
CA ARG A 299 9.01 13.01 -7.56
C ARG A 299 9.72 11.69 -7.30
N ALA A 300 9.00 10.63 -6.98
CA ALA A 300 9.58 9.33 -6.66
C ALA A 300 10.40 8.76 -7.83
N VAL A 301 9.89 8.85 -9.06
CA VAL A 301 10.63 8.37 -10.25
C VAL A 301 11.87 9.24 -10.53
N ALA A 302 11.79 10.55 -10.34
CA ALA A 302 12.93 11.45 -10.55
C ALA A 302 14.11 11.18 -9.59
N LEU A 303 13.83 10.63 -8.40
CA LEU A 303 14.85 10.20 -7.44
C LEU A 303 15.58 8.92 -7.87
N HIS A 304 14.94 8.09 -8.71
CA HIS A 304 15.46 6.80 -9.15
C HIS A 304 15.39 6.65 -10.69
N PRO A 305 16.11 7.50 -11.44
CA PRO A 305 16.07 7.51 -12.91
C PRO A 305 16.65 6.25 -13.56
N ASP A 306 17.62 5.60 -12.89
CA ASP A 306 18.47 4.55 -13.46
C ASP A 306 18.45 3.28 -12.60
N CYS A 307 17.32 3.01 -11.92
CA CYS A 307 17.15 1.84 -11.06
C CYS A 307 16.63 0.59 -11.81
N GLY A 308 16.35 0.72 -13.11
CA GLY A 308 15.99 -0.39 -13.98
C GLY A 308 14.60 -0.97 -13.76
N LEU A 309 13.71 -0.26 -13.06
CA LEU A 309 12.31 -0.66 -12.91
C LEU A 309 11.49 -0.39 -14.19
N ASP A 310 10.55 -1.28 -14.50
CA ASP A 310 9.50 -1.04 -15.49
C ASP A 310 8.19 -0.71 -14.78
N ILE A 311 7.84 0.58 -14.76
CA ILE A 311 6.74 1.13 -13.97
C ILE A 311 5.47 1.21 -14.81
N ALA A 312 4.40 0.61 -14.31
CA ALA A 312 3.08 0.64 -14.91
C ALA A 312 2.08 1.35 -13.98
N ILE A 313 1.62 2.54 -14.35
CA ILE A 313 0.50 3.18 -13.65
C ILE A 313 -0.81 2.55 -14.13
N VAL A 314 -1.55 1.91 -13.23
CA VAL A 314 -2.77 1.18 -13.58
C VAL A 314 -4.00 2.08 -13.50
N SER A 315 -4.60 2.32 -14.67
CA SER A 315 -5.87 3.01 -14.82
C SER A 315 -7.02 2.01 -14.94
N TYR A 316 -8.01 2.12 -14.07
CA TYR A 316 -9.18 1.24 -14.09
C TYR A 316 -10.13 1.62 -15.22
N ARG A 317 -10.49 0.64 -16.07
CA ARG A 317 -11.43 0.70 -17.21
C ARG A 317 -11.05 1.63 -18.38
N ASN A 318 -10.61 2.85 -18.11
CA ASN A 318 -10.28 3.84 -19.14
C ASN A 318 -8.99 4.57 -18.77
N SER A 319 -8.26 5.01 -19.80
CA SER A 319 -7.12 5.93 -19.61
C SER A 319 -7.62 7.25 -19.00
N LYS A 320 -6.78 7.85 -18.16
CA LYS A 320 -7.06 9.14 -17.55
C LYS A 320 -6.13 10.21 -18.14
N PRO A 321 -6.64 11.34 -18.67
CA PRO A 321 -5.80 12.38 -19.26
C PRO A 321 -4.67 12.87 -18.34
N ALA A 322 -4.95 13.00 -17.04
CA ALA A 322 -3.94 13.39 -16.05
C ALA A 322 -2.83 12.34 -15.87
N VAL A 323 -3.16 11.05 -15.96
CA VAL A 323 -2.18 9.95 -15.90
C VAL A 323 -1.34 9.92 -17.17
N ALA A 324 -1.97 10.02 -18.34
CA ALA A 324 -1.27 10.10 -19.61
C ALA A 324 -0.29 11.29 -19.66
N ALA A 325 -0.71 12.47 -19.19
CA ALA A 325 0.14 13.65 -19.08
C ALA A 325 1.30 13.45 -18.09
N CYS A 326 1.04 12.83 -16.93
CA CYS A 326 2.07 12.49 -15.95
C CYS A 326 3.13 11.54 -16.54
N VAL A 327 2.70 10.48 -17.24
CA VAL A 327 3.60 9.54 -17.93
C VAL A 327 4.46 10.28 -18.96
N GLN A 328 3.87 11.14 -19.80
CA GLN A 328 4.62 11.91 -20.80
C GLN A 328 5.66 12.85 -20.15
N SER A 329 5.28 13.54 -19.07
CA SER A 329 6.17 14.41 -18.29
C SER A 329 7.37 13.64 -17.74
N ILE A 330 7.14 12.50 -17.10
CA ILE A 330 8.19 11.66 -16.53
C ILE A 330 9.09 11.09 -17.62
N GLN A 331 8.52 10.62 -18.74
CA GLN A 331 9.31 10.13 -19.87
C GLN A 331 10.21 11.21 -20.48
N ALA A 332 9.75 12.47 -20.53
CA ALA A 332 10.60 13.59 -20.96
C ALA A 332 11.76 13.82 -19.97
N LEU A 333 11.45 13.88 -18.67
CA LEU A 333 12.44 14.04 -17.61
C LEU A 333 13.51 12.95 -17.62
N LEU A 334 13.13 11.69 -17.90
CA LEU A 334 14.09 10.58 -17.97
C LEU A 334 14.98 10.66 -19.22
N ARG A 335 14.46 11.12 -20.36
CA ARG A 335 15.25 11.28 -21.59
C ARG A 335 16.29 12.40 -21.50
N ASP A 336 15.93 13.53 -20.89
CA ASP A 336 16.82 14.70 -20.78
C ASP A 336 18.05 14.44 -19.90
N ARG A 337 18.03 13.38 -19.08
CA ARG A 337 19.19 12.94 -18.27
C ARG A 337 20.15 12.01 -19.02
N THR A 338 19.72 11.44 -20.13
CA THR A 338 20.55 10.52 -20.95
C THR A 338 21.31 11.26 -22.06
N GLN A 339 21.09 12.57 -22.22
CA GLN A 339 21.83 13.47 -23.13
C GLN A 339 22.90 14.25 -22.37
#